data_AF-A0A1X1MKV1-F1
#
_entry.id   AF-A0A1X1MKV1-F1
#
_cell.length_a   1.000
_cell.length_b   1.000
_cell.length_c   1.000
_cell.angle_alpha   90.00
_cell.angle_beta   90.00
_cell.angle_gamma   90.00
#
_symmetry.space_group_name_H-M   'P 1'
#
loop_
_entity.id
_entity.type
_entity.pdbx_description
1 polymer ?
#
loop_
_entity_poly.entity_id
_entity_poly.type
_entity_poly.pdbx_seq_one_letter_code
_entity_poly.pdbx_strand_id
1 'polypeptide(L)'
;MVDGALTVLNIKNEEAQRLSRELAELTGETVTTAVLVAVRERLERMRADRDEGEQRAARIVALGRQTAAAVPPPGLSIEDLYDEHGLPA
;
A
#
# COMPACT_ATOMS: atom_id res chain seq x y z
N MET A 1 20.53 12.95 -12.88
CA MET A 1 21.66 12.11 -13.33
C MET A 1 21.89 11.10 -12.23
N VAL A 2 21.23 9.94 -12.27
CA VAL A 2 21.60 8.83 -11.38
C VAL A 2 22.78 8.15 -12.04
N ASP A 3 23.98 8.53 -11.59
CA ASP A 3 25.19 7.78 -11.90
C ASP A 3 25.17 6.52 -11.03
N GLY A 4 24.38 5.55 -11.49
CA GLY A 4 24.23 4.26 -10.84
C GLY A 4 25.29 3.33 -11.40
N ALA A 5 26.42 3.19 -10.72
CA ALA A 5 27.36 2.12 -11.00
C ALA A 5 26.58 0.80 -11.10
N LEU A 6 26.66 0.13 -12.26
CA LEU A 6 26.08 -1.18 -12.53
C LEU A 6 26.69 -2.19 -11.55
N THR A 7 26.10 -2.27 -10.37
CA THR A 7 26.50 -3.20 -9.33
C THR A 7 25.88 -4.53 -9.68
N VAL A 8 26.73 -5.53 -9.92
CA VAL A 8 26.30 -6.90 -10.21
C VAL A 8 25.47 -7.41 -9.03
N LEU A 9 24.23 -7.82 -9.30
CA LEU A 9 23.37 -8.46 -8.32
C LEU A 9 23.82 -9.91 -8.13
N ASN A 10 24.57 -10.18 -7.06
CA ASN A 10 25.02 -11.54 -6.72
C ASN A 10 24.10 -12.15 -5.65
N ILE A 11 23.37 -13.20 -6.03
CA ILE A 11 22.44 -13.92 -5.14
C ILE A 11 23.04 -15.29 -4.78
N LYS A 12 23.54 -15.41 -3.54
CA LYS A 12 24.07 -16.66 -2.97
C LYS A 12 22.96 -17.44 -2.24
N ASN A 13 21.93 -17.84 -2.98
CA ASN A 13 20.84 -18.65 -2.48
C ASN A 13 20.43 -19.66 -3.56
N GLU A 14 20.47 -20.95 -3.23
CA GLU A 14 20.24 -22.04 -4.20
C GLU A 14 18.81 -22.05 -4.74
N GLU A 15 17.82 -21.77 -3.87
CA GLU A 15 16.42 -21.70 -4.26
C GLU A 15 16.15 -20.53 -5.20
N ALA A 16 16.70 -19.35 -4.91
CA ALA A 16 16.58 -18.19 -5.78
C ALA A 16 17.19 -18.48 -7.16
N GLN A 17 18.34 -19.15 -7.21
CA GLN A 17 18.95 -19.55 -8.49
C GLN A 17 18.11 -20.58 -9.24
N ARG A 18 17.55 -21.57 -8.56
CA ARG A 18 16.65 -22.58 -9.15
C ARG A 18 15.41 -21.92 -9.73
N LEU A 19 14.70 -21.11 -8.95
CA LEU A 19 13.48 -20.41 -9.37
C LEU A 19 13.75 -19.43 -10.53
N SER A 20 14.89 -18.75 -10.52
CA SER A 20 15.26 -17.83 -11.61
C SER A 20 15.51 -18.58 -12.93
N ARG A 21 16.10 -19.78 -12.88
CA ARG A 21 16.29 -20.63 -14.06
C ARG A 21 14.97 -21.22 -14.56
N GLU A 22 14.17 -21.75 -13.66
CA GLU A 22 12.84 -22.29 -13.98
C GLU A 22 11.95 -21.24 -14.65
N LEU A 23 11.92 -20.01 -14.09
CA LEU A 23 11.18 -18.91 -14.70
C LEU A 23 11.68 -18.56 -16.10
N ALA A 24 13.00 -18.52 -16.30
CA ALA A 24 13.61 -18.24 -17.60
C ALA A 24 13.27 -19.33 -18.63
N GLU A 25 13.31 -20.61 -18.22
CA GLU A 25 12.95 -21.74 -19.07
C GLU A 25 11.46 -21.70 -19.48
N LEU A 26 10.57 -21.42 -18.53
CA LEU A 26 9.12 -21.34 -18.78
C LEU A 26 8.74 -20.17 -19.69
N THR A 27 9.46 -19.05 -19.59
CA THR A 27 9.18 -17.83 -20.37
C THR A 27 9.95 -17.76 -21.69
N GLY A 28 10.98 -18.59 -21.87
CA GLY A 28 11.90 -18.50 -23.01
C GLY A 28 12.82 -17.27 -22.95
N GLU A 29 12.97 -16.66 -21.77
CA GLU A 29 13.77 -15.46 -21.56
C GLU A 29 15.16 -15.80 -21.00
N THR A 30 16.05 -14.81 -20.96
CA THR A 30 17.28 -14.94 -20.17
C THR A 30 16.95 -14.87 -18.68
N VAL A 31 17.76 -15.51 -17.82
CA VAL A 31 17.62 -15.43 -16.36
C VAL A 31 17.56 -13.98 -15.87
N THR A 32 18.38 -13.09 -16.44
CA THR A 32 18.39 -11.67 -16.09
C THR A 32 17.08 -10.98 -16.45
N THR A 33 16.55 -11.23 -17.66
CA THR A 33 15.27 -10.66 -18.11
C THR A 33 14.12 -11.16 -17.24
N ALA A 34 14.04 -12.48 -17.04
CA ALA A 34 13.01 -13.12 -16.23
C ALA A 34 12.97 -12.55 -14.80
N VAL A 35 14.13 -12.42 -14.14
CA VAL A 35 14.24 -11.85 -12.80
C VAL A 35 13.86 -10.36 -12.81
N LEU A 36 14.32 -9.58 -13.78
CA LEU A 36 13.98 -8.16 -13.88
C LEU A 36 12.46 -7.95 -14.02
N VAL A 37 11.82 -8.72 -14.89
CA VAL A 37 10.36 -8.67 -15.09
C VAL A 37 9.64 -9.06 -13.80
N ALA A 38 9.99 -10.18 -13.17
CA ALA A 38 9.36 -10.63 -11.93
C ALA A 38 9.49 -9.60 -10.79
N VAL A 39 10.67 -8.99 -10.63
CA VAL A 39 10.89 -7.93 -9.64
C VAL A 39 10.04 -6.70 -9.95
N ARG A 40 9.99 -6.26 -11.21
CA ARG A 40 9.18 -5.11 -11.63
C ARG A 40 7.70 -5.35 -11.35
N GLU A 41 7.17 -6.49 -11.77
CA GLU A 41 5.76 -6.83 -11.54
C GLU A 41 5.42 -6.90 -10.05
N ARG A 42 6.31 -7.49 -9.22
CA ARG A 42 6.07 -7.54 -7.78
C ARG A 42 6.06 -6.13 -7.18
N LEU A 43 6.96 -5.25 -7.60
CA LEU A 43 6.99 -3.86 -7.16
C LEU A 43 5.75 -3.10 -7.60
N GLU A 44 5.27 -3.31 -8.83
CA GLU A 44 4.04 -2.71 -9.34
C GLU A 44 2.82 -3.14 -8.51
N ARG A 45 2.67 -4.44 -8.21
CA ARG A 45 1.60 -4.94 -7.34
C ARG A 45 1.63 -4.28 -5.95
N MET A 46 2.82 -4.20 -5.33
CA MET A 46 2.95 -3.61 -3.99
C MET A 46 2.71 -2.09 -3.98
N ARG A 47 3.03 -1.39 -5.06
CA ARG A 47 2.72 0.05 -5.21
C ARG A 47 1.23 0.27 -5.41
N ALA A 48 0.60 -0.51 -6.28
CA ALA A 48 -0.84 -0.44 -6.51
C ALA A 48 -1.63 -0.66 -5.21
N ASP A 49 -1.31 -1.70 -4.44
CA ASP A 49 -1.97 -1.99 -3.16
C ASP A 49 -1.83 -0.82 -2.16
N ARG A 50 -0.66 -0.17 -2.15
CA ARG A 50 -0.40 0.99 -1.30
C ARG A 50 -1.20 2.22 -1.76
N ASP A 51 -1.17 2.51 -3.06
CA ASP A 51 -1.85 3.66 -3.64
C ASP A 51 -3.37 3.55 -3.44
N GLU A 52 -3.94 2.35 -3.55
CA GLU A 52 -5.36 2.10 -3.25
C GLU A 52 -5.71 2.40 -1.78
N GLY A 53 -4.84 1.98 -0.85
CA GLY A 53 -4.98 2.28 0.58
C GLY A 53 -4.92 3.77 0.87
N GLU A 54 -3.95 4.47 0.29
CA GLU A 54 -3.77 5.93 0.43
C GLU A 54 -4.96 6.69 -0.18
N GLN A 55 -5.43 6.29 -1.37
CA GLN A 55 -6.63 6.86 -2.00
C GLN A 55 -7.89 6.62 -1.16
N ARG A 56 -8.06 5.43 -0.59
CA ARG A 56 -9.19 5.12 0.29
C ARG A 56 -9.16 5.99 1.54
N ALA A 57 -8.01 6.13 2.19
CA ALA A 57 -7.84 7.00 3.35
C ALA A 57 -8.17 8.46 3.01
N ALA A 58 -7.66 8.96 1.88
CA ALA A 58 -7.95 10.31 1.41
C ALA A 58 -9.46 10.54 1.17
N ARG A 59 -10.16 9.58 0.57
CA ARG A 59 -11.62 9.64 0.38
C ARG A 59 -12.38 9.69 1.70
N ILE A 60 -11.99 8.88 2.68
CA ILE A 60 -12.62 8.87 4.01
C ILE A 60 -12.46 10.24 4.69
N VAL A 61 -11.25 10.80 4.67
CA VAL A 61 -10.97 12.13 5.25
C VAL A 61 -11.76 13.22 4.52
N ALA A 62 -11.83 13.18 3.20
CA ALA A 62 -12.60 14.13 2.41
C ALA A 62 -14.09 14.08 2.74
N LEU A 63 -14.66 12.88 2.84
CA LEU A 63 -16.06 12.69 3.25
C LEU A 63 -16.30 13.22 4.66
N GLY A 64 -15.41 12.91 5.62
CA GLY A 64 -15.52 13.42 6.99
C GLY A 64 -15.54 14.95 7.04
N ARG A 65 -14.70 15.62 6.24
CA ARG A 65 -14.71 17.10 6.13
C ARG A 65 -16.01 17.63 5.52
N GLN A 66 -16.52 16.98 4.46
CA GLN A 66 -17.77 17.37 3.81
C GLN A 66 -18.95 17.26 4.79
N THR A 67 -19.06 16.14 5.50
CA THR A 67 -20.10 15.94 6.50
C THR A 67 -19.99 16.94 7.65
N ALA A 68 -18.77 17.15 8.19
CA ALA A 68 -18.57 18.12 9.27
C ALA A 68 -18.94 19.55 8.88
N ALA A 69 -18.72 19.95 7.62
CA ALA A 69 -19.10 21.27 7.13
C ALA A 69 -20.62 21.43 6.93
N ALA A 70 -21.35 20.32 6.74
CA ALA A 70 -22.80 20.34 6.51
C ALA A 70 -23.61 20.20 7.81
N VAL A 71 -22.98 19.80 8.91
CA VAL A 71 -23.64 19.61 10.21
C VAL A 71 -23.43 20.87 11.06
N PRO A 72 -24.51 21.53 11.54
CA PRO A 72 -24.37 22.61 12.50
C PRO A 72 -23.64 22.12 13.76
N PRO A 73 -22.90 22.98 14.48
CA PRO A 73 -22.27 22.58 15.73
C PRO A 73 -23.33 21.94 16.64
N PRO A 74 -22.99 20.81 17.31
CA PRO A 74 -23.97 20.09 18.09
C PRO A 74 -24.50 21.02 19.18
N GLY A 75 -25.82 21.11 19.28
CA GLY A 75 -26.50 21.90 20.31
C GLY A 75 -26.43 21.27 21.70
N LEU A 76 -25.83 20.09 21.81
CA LEU A 76 -25.61 19.31 23.01
C LEU A 76 -24.15 18.85 23.02
N SER A 77 -23.48 18.96 24.16
CA SER A 77 -22.18 18.34 24.39
C SER A 77 -22.35 16.88 24.82
N ILE A 78 -21.24 16.15 24.94
CA ILE A 78 -21.29 14.75 25.43
C ILE A 78 -21.84 14.70 26.86
N GLU A 79 -21.53 15.72 27.66
CA GLU A 79 -22.01 15.87 29.03
C GLU A 79 -23.52 16.05 29.10
N ASP A 80 -24.15 16.64 28.07
CA ASP A 80 -25.62 16.78 28.01
C ASP A 80 -26.34 15.46 27.69
N LEU A 81 -25.61 14.41 27.27
CA LEU A 81 -26.18 13.10 26.92
C LEU A 81 -26.37 12.18 28.13
N TYR A 82 -25.81 12.54 29.29
CA TYR A 82 -25.85 11.73 30.50
C TYR A 82 -26.31 12.56 31.70
N ASP A 83 -27.16 11.97 32.54
CA ASP A 83 -27.57 12.58 33.80
C ASP A 83 -26.44 12.57 34.85
N GLU A 84 -26.69 13.14 36.02
CA GLU A 84 -25.74 13.18 37.14
C GLU A 84 -25.33 11.80 37.68
N HIS A 85 -26.08 10.74 37.31
CA HIS A 85 -25.81 9.36 37.65
C HIS A 85 -25.09 8.60 36.51
N GLY A 86 -24.81 9.27 35.39
CA GLY A 86 -24.15 8.69 34.22
C GLY A 86 -25.08 7.82 33.36
N LEU A 87 -26.39 7.94 33.53
CA LEU A 87 -27.39 7.25 32.70
C LEU A 87 -27.76 8.12 31.49
N PRO A 88 -28.12 7.53 30.34
CA PRO A 88 -28.62 8.29 29.21
C PRO A 88 -29.85 9.12 29.61
N ALA A 89 -29.77 10.43 29.43
CA ALA A 89 -30.85 11.38 29.73
C ALA A 89 -32.01 11.31 28.73
#